data_AF-A0A2X5NTW5-F1
#
_entry.id   AF-A0A2X5NTW5-F1
#
_cell.length_a   1.000
_cell.length_b   1.000
_cell.length_c   1.000
_cell.angle_alpha   90.00
_cell.angle_beta   90.00
_cell.angle_gamma   90.00
#
_symmetry.space_group_name_H-M   'P 1'
#
loop_
_entity.id
_entity.type
_entity.pdbx_description
1 polymer ?
#
loop_
_entity_poly.entity_id
_entity_poly.type
_entity_poly.pdbx_seq_one_letter_code
_entity_poly.pdbx_strand_id
1 'polypeptide(L)'
;MLSITNQILHADTGQPMVLCKNILKKLNISPNDTILPLGVSQLGKPWHKLAEHINKNYDNFDAALSRYFLNKFRVNTSLANINFTIEENKKCHQIYSCAAGKIAFEIDRALLLNLLHDFYGVSDTPEADNNTEITQTEKRLQERLGDEICKIFLTPEVAGQPLSMTPVHNQQHSHWAWCLSFRLRGYPQGDITLRFDHPLIDQILSTLRNDTEQAEQTTFSEACLESQLRRLPFTLNAQLVCMETTLEKLLRLQVDDVLPVFLNESVPVTSGDEVLFHAKVSEHQGQLVLSEFIDHYTG
;
A
#
# COMPACT_ATOMS: atom_id res chain seq x y z
N MET A 1 22.94 26.67 -5.12
CA MET A 1 22.58 27.39 -6.36
C MET A 1 22.00 26.37 -7.34
N LEU A 2 20.68 26.24 -7.38
CA LEU A 2 20.02 25.48 -8.44
C LEU A 2 19.50 26.50 -9.46
N SER A 3 20.15 26.52 -10.62
CA SER A 3 19.69 27.27 -11.79
C SER A 3 18.59 26.46 -12.46
N ILE A 4 17.37 26.99 -12.47
CA ILE A 4 16.23 26.38 -13.13
C ILE A 4 16.26 26.85 -14.58
N THR A 5 16.73 25.98 -15.48
CA THR A 5 16.70 26.26 -16.92
C THR A 5 15.29 26.06 -17.44
N ASN A 6 14.67 27.15 -17.90
CA ASN A 6 13.49 27.14 -18.74
C ASN A 6 13.83 26.50 -20.10
N GLN A 7 13.19 25.38 -20.44
CA GLN A 7 13.11 24.92 -21.82
C GLN A 7 11.67 25.08 -22.31
N ILE A 8 11.45 26.16 -23.03
CA ILE A 8 10.35 26.34 -23.97
C ILE A 8 10.67 25.46 -25.19
N LEU A 9 9.81 24.47 -25.48
CA LEU A 9 9.84 23.72 -26.73
C LEU A 9 8.53 23.99 -27.48
N HIS A 10 8.61 24.85 -28.50
CA HIS A 10 7.63 24.88 -29.58
C HIS A 10 7.96 23.77 -30.59
N ALA A 11 6.89 23.10 -31.03
CA ALA A 11 6.80 21.86 -31.79
C ALA A 11 7.55 21.80 -33.14
N ASP A 12 7.97 20.60 -33.56
CA ASP A 12 7.41 19.94 -34.76
C ASP A 12 7.78 18.44 -34.87
N THR A 13 6.84 17.67 -35.45
CA THR A 13 6.92 16.32 -36.03
C THR A 13 7.24 15.08 -35.15
N GLY A 14 6.18 14.49 -34.59
CA GLY A 14 5.77 13.12 -34.93
C GLY A 14 6.73 11.94 -34.69
N GLN A 15 7.02 11.59 -33.44
CA GLN A 15 7.21 10.20 -32.99
C GLN A 15 7.33 10.14 -31.45
N PRO A 16 6.46 9.42 -30.72
CA PRO A 16 6.68 9.24 -29.29
C PRO A 16 7.88 8.32 -29.06
N MET A 17 8.89 8.82 -28.34
CA MET A 17 10.00 8.02 -27.82
C MET A 17 9.45 6.90 -26.94
N VAL A 18 9.54 5.68 -27.48
CA VAL A 18 9.22 4.44 -26.77
C VAL A 18 10.27 4.24 -25.69
N LEU A 19 9.91 4.50 -24.43
CA LEU A 19 10.71 4.10 -23.29
C LEU A 19 10.93 2.58 -23.35
N CYS A 20 12.19 2.16 -23.35
CA CYS A 20 12.62 0.80 -23.62
C CYS A 20 11.88 -0.26 -22.78
N LYS A 21 11.04 -1.06 -23.46
CA LYS A 21 10.30 -2.25 -23.00
C LYS A 21 11.09 -3.29 -22.21
N ASN A 22 12.42 -3.19 -22.15
CA ASN A 22 13.29 -4.23 -21.59
C ASN A 22 13.56 -4.08 -20.08
N ILE A 23 13.30 -2.93 -19.47
CA ILE A 23 13.48 -2.75 -18.01
C ILE A 23 12.24 -3.22 -17.24
N LEU A 24 11.03 -3.05 -17.83
CA LEU A 24 9.77 -3.47 -17.22
C LEU A 24 9.54 -4.99 -17.20
N LYS A 25 10.24 -5.76 -18.05
CA LYS A 25 10.12 -7.23 -18.08
C LYS A 25 10.76 -7.95 -16.90
N LYS A 26 11.69 -7.33 -16.18
CA LYS A 26 12.36 -7.97 -15.03
C LYS A 26 11.55 -7.92 -13.73
N LEU A 27 10.50 -7.11 -13.67
CA LEU A 27 9.71 -6.94 -12.46
C LEU A 27 8.30 -7.56 -12.54
N ASN A 28 7.90 -8.09 -13.70
CA ASN A 28 6.55 -8.65 -13.92
C ASN A 28 5.41 -7.73 -13.44
N ILE A 29 5.62 -6.41 -13.51
CA ILE A 29 4.63 -5.41 -13.14
C ILE A 29 3.85 -5.07 -14.40
N SER A 30 2.55 -5.35 -14.40
CA SER A 30 1.65 -4.99 -15.48
C SER A 30 1.37 -3.48 -15.39
N PRO A 31 1.20 -2.73 -16.50
CA PRO A 31 0.91 -1.29 -16.46
C PRO A 31 -0.44 -0.91 -15.82
N ASN A 32 -1.15 -1.87 -15.25
CA ASN A 32 -2.38 -1.70 -14.48
C ASN A 32 -2.21 -1.99 -12.98
N ASP A 33 -0.98 -2.25 -12.52
CA ASP A 33 -0.70 -2.43 -11.10
C ASP A 33 -0.75 -1.08 -10.40
N THR A 34 -1.78 -0.90 -9.59
CA THR A 34 -1.98 0.19 -8.65
C THR A 34 -0.68 0.42 -7.88
N ILE A 35 0.06 1.47 -8.22
CA ILE A 35 1.18 1.96 -7.43
C ILE A 35 0.60 2.25 -6.04
N LEU A 36 0.96 1.47 -5.04
CA LEU A 36 0.44 1.66 -3.69
C LEU A 36 0.92 3.04 -3.18
N PRO A 37 0.01 4.00 -2.94
CA PRO A 37 0.41 5.30 -2.42
C PRO A 37 0.93 5.10 -0.99
N LEU A 38 2.20 5.45 -0.77
CA LEU A 38 2.85 5.35 0.53
C LEU A 38 2.50 6.58 1.37
N GLY A 39 2.04 6.37 2.60
CA GLY A 39 1.86 7.44 3.59
C GLY A 39 3.19 7.93 4.18
N VAL A 40 3.18 9.09 4.85
CA VAL A 40 4.38 9.70 5.46
C VAL A 40 5.02 8.78 6.53
N SER A 41 4.21 8.03 7.27
CA SER A 41 4.65 7.01 8.24
C SER A 41 5.35 5.80 7.60
N GLN A 42 5.26 5.69 6.28
CA GLN A 42 5.74 4.58 5.46
C GLN A 42 7.01 4.96 4.67
N LEU A 43 7.40 6.24 4.66
CA LEU A 43 8.65 6.72 4.09
C LEU A 43 9.86 6.12 4.82
N GLY A 44 10.86 5.66 4.06
CA GLY A 44 12.07 5.01 4.59
C GLY A 44 11.90 3.55 5.03
N LYS A 45 10.69 2.98 4.94
CA LYS A 45 10.42 1.55 5.19
C LYS A 45 10.17 0.83 3.85
N PRO A 46 10.66 -0.41 3.66
CA PRO A 46 10.54 -1.12 2.40
C PRO A 46 9.15 -1.76 2.19
N TRP A 47 8.07 -0.96 2.28
CA TRP A 47 6.69 -1.45 2.14
C TRP A 47 6.41 -2.11 0.79
N HIS A 48 7.03 -1.62 -0.28
CA HIS A 48 6.95 -2.24 -1.61
C HIS A 48 7.53 -3.66 -1.65
N LYS A 49 8.43 -4.02 -0.72
CA LYS A 49 9.01 -5.36 -0.62
C LYS A 49 8.12 -6.34 0.15
N LEU A 50 7.09 -5.89 0.88
CA LEU A 50 6.17 -6.80 1.59
C LEU A 50 5.43 -7.72 0.62
N ALA A 51 4.86 -7.13 -0.43
CA ALA A 51 4.17 -7.91 -1.47
C ALA A 51 5.14 -8.87 -2.17
N GLU A 52 6.36 -8.43 -2.50
CA GLU A 52 7.39 -9.29 -3.10
C GLU A 52 7.78 -10.44 -2.16
N HIS A 53 7.98 -10.16 -0.88
CA HIS A 53 8.38 -11.15 0.13
C HIS A 53 7.32 -12.22 0.35
N ILE A 54 6.04 -11.82 0.39
CA ILE A 54 4.93 -12.75 0.51
C ILE A 54 4.77 -13.56 -0.78
N ASN A 55 4.93 -12.91 -1.95
CA ASN A 55 4.89 -13.62 -3.23
C ASN A 55 6.05 -14.61 -3.41
N LYS A 56 7.23 -14.39 -2.81
CA LYS A 56 8.32 -15.39 -2.79
C LYS A 56 7.91 -16.70 -2.09
N ASN A 57 7.01 -16.61 -1.11
CA ASN A 57 6.49 -17.76 -0.37
C ASN A 57 5.15 -18.27 -0.94
N TYR A 58 4.71 -17.77 -2.11
CA TYR A 58 3.42 -18.12 -2.71
C TYR A 58 3.23 -19.63 -2.88
N ASP A 59 4.23 -20.33 -3.43
CA ASP A 59 4.14 -21.78 -3.67
C ASP A 59 4.03 -22.57 -2.36
N ASN A 60 4.69 -22.10 -1.30
CA ASN A 60 4.60 -22.69 0.04
C ASN A 60 3.19 -22.50 0.61
N PHE A 61 2.61 -21.30 0.47
CA PHE A 61 1.24 -21.04 0.89
C PHE A 61 0.22 -21.84 0.08
N ASP A 62 0.37 -21.91 -1.25
CA ASP A 62 -0.52 -22.67 -2.13
C ASP A 62 -0.51 -24.16 -1.77
N ALA A 63 0.67 -24.74 -1.57
CA ALA A 63 0.80 -26.14 -1.16
C ALA A 63 0.23 -26.40 0.24
N ALA A 64 0.48 -25.50 1.20
CA ALA A 64 -0.03 -25.63 2.57
C ALA A 64 -1.55 -25.49 2.64
N LEU A 65 -2.14 -24.51 1.93
CA LEU A 65 -3.59 -24.33 1.82
C LEU A 65 -4.22 -25.54 1.13
N SER A 66 -3.69 -25.98 -0.01
CA SER A 66 -4.21 -27.14 -0.74
C SER A 66 -4.21 -28.39 0.13
N ARG A 67 -3.12 -28.62 0.87
CA ARG A 67 -3.00 -29.73 1.82
C ARG A 67 -4.00 -29.60 2.97
N TYR A 68 -4.21 -28.39 3.49
CA TYR A 68 -5.17 -28.14 4.57
C TYR A 68 -6.60 -28.47 4.12
N PHE A 69 -7.04 -27.91 3.00
CA PHE A 69 -8.39 -28.14 2.48
C PHE A 69 -8.62 -29.59 2.06
N LEU A 70 -7.63 -30.24 1.43
CA LEU A 70 -7.73 -31.64 1.07
C LEU A 70 -7.88 -32.55 2.31
N ASN A 71 -7.06 -32.33 3.34
CA ASN A 71 -7.08 -33.20 4.52
C ASN A 71 -8.25 -32.94 5.47
N LYS A 72 -8.65 -31.67 5.63
CA LYS A 72 -9.65 -31.27 6.62
C LYS A 72 -11.06 -31.16 6.05
N PHE A 73 -11.18 -30.79 4.77
CA PHE A 73 -12.45 -30.55 4.10
C PHE A 73 -12.71 -31.52 2.94
N ARG A 74 -11.72 -32.34 2.54
CA ARG A 74 -11.80 -33.22 1.36
C ARG A 74 -12.09 -32.47 0.06
N VAL A 75 -11.80 -31.18 0.05
CA VAL A 75 -11.95 -30.29 -1.10
C VAL A 75 -10.58 -30.14 -1.75
N ASN A 76 -10.51 -30.41 -3.05
CA ASN A 76 -9.33 -30.09 -3.84
C ASN A 76 -9.43 -28.64 -4.33
N THR A 77 -8.93 -27.72 -3.51
CA THR A 77 -8.83 -26.30 -3.83
C THR A 77 -7.42 -25.83 -3.56
N SER A 78 -7.06 -24.71 -4.16
CA SER A 78 -5.74 -24.10 -4.05
C SER A 78 -5.88 -22.58 -4.13
N LEU A 79 -4.79 -21.86 -3.93
CA LEU A 79 -4.74 -20.41 -4.04
C LEU A 79 -4.94 -19.97 -5.50
N ALA A 80 -5.84 -19.01 -5.73
CA ALA A 80 -6.10 -18.45 -7.05
C ALA A 80 -5.29 -17.18 -7.30
N ASN A 81 -5.32 -16.25 -6.36
CA ASN A 81 -4.59 -14.99 -6.36
C ASN A 81 -4.43 -14.48 -4.92
N ILE A 82 -3.45 -13.61 -4.72
CA ILE A 82 -3.31 -12.78 -3.52
C ILE A 82 -3.34 -11.31 -3.97
N ASN A 83 -4.12 -10.50 -3.28
CA ASN A 83 -4.19 -9.05 -3.43
C ASN A 83 -3.78 -8.39 -2.11
N PHE A 84 -3.22 -7.19 -2.21
CA PHE A 84 -2.71 -6.45 -1.06
C PHE A 84 -3.33 -5.07 -1.00
N THR A 85 -3.68 -4.65 0.20
CA THR A 85 -4.21 -3.31 0.48
C THR A 85 -3.46 -2.72 1.66
N ILE A 86 -3.09 -1.44 1.57
CA ILE A 86 -2.48 -0.70 2.69
C ILE A 86 -3.58 0.01 3.46
N GLU A 87 -3.39 0.10 4.77
CA GLU A 87 -4.16 0.90 5.72
C GLU A 87 -5.69 0.77 5.58
N GLU A 88 -6.29 -0.09 6.41
CA GLU A 88 -7.74 -0.26 6.46
C GLU A 88 -8.27 0.01 7.87
N ASN A 89 -9.29 0.86 7.98
CA ASN A 89 -10.00 1.06 9.24
C ASN A 89 -11.27 0.21 9.27
N LYS A 90 -11.17 -1.01 9.80
CA LYS A 90 -12.29 -1.96 9.85
C LYS A 90 -12.31 -2.75 11.15
N LYS A 91 -13.47 -2.76 11.83
CA LYS A 91 -13.68 -3.60 13.01
C LYS A 91 -13.74 -5.06 12.58
N CYS A 92 -12.87 -5.88 13.16
CA CYS A 92 -12.84 -7.32 12.90
C CYS A 92 -13.34 -8.09 14.13
N HIS A 93 -14.08 -9.18 13.90
CA HIS A 93 -14.65 -10.00 14.98
C HIS A 93 -13.68 -11.07 15.49
N GLN A 94 -12.78 -11.54 14.62
CA GLN A 94 -11.83 -12.60 14.94
C GLN A 94 -10.42 -12.04 14.86
N ILE A 95 -9.85 -11.79 16.04
CA ILE A 95 -8.53 -11.19 16.22
C ILE A 95 -7.66 -12.17 17.00
N TYR A 96 -6.41 -12.27 16.59
CA TYR A 96 -5.36 -13.01 17.24
C TYR A 96 -4.28 -12.05 17.71
N SER A 97 -3.69 -12.34 18.86
CA SER A 97 -2.48 -11.68 19.33
C SER A 97 -1.31 -12.63 19.20
N CYS A 98 -0.17 -12.09 18.82
CA CYS A 98 1.12 -12.76 18.88
C CYS A 98 2.13 -11.84 19.59
N ALA A 99 3.35 -12.33 19.81
CA ALA A 99 4.40 -11.54 20.45
C ALA A 99 4.76 -10.25 19.68
N ALA A 100 4.53 -10.25 18.36
CA ALA A 100 4.86 -9.16 17.44
C ALA A 100 3.77 -8.08 17.33
N GLY A 101 2.53 -8.42 17.64
CA GLY A 101 1.37 -7.59 17.29
C GLY A 101 0.09 -8.41 17.14
N LYS A 102 -0.85 -7.89 16.36
CA LYS A 102 -2.19 -8.45 16.16
C LYS A 102 -2.45 -8.76 14.70
N ILE A 103 -3.19 -9.85 14.48
CA ILE A 103 -3.70 -10.25 13.17
C ILE A 103 -5.20 -10.50 13.26
N ALA A 104 -5.97 -10.02 12.30
CA ALA A 104 -7.38 -10.37 12.16
C ALA A 104 -7.61 -11.30 10.98
N PHE A 105 -8.58 -12.20 11.14
CA PHE A 105 -9.08 -13.08 10.09
C PHE A 105 -10.51 -12.71 9.75
N GLU A 106 -10.81 -12.63 8.46
CA GLU A 106 -12.16 -12.45 7.94
C GLU A 106 -12.36 -13.35 6.72
N ILE A 107 -13.58 -13.87 6.58
CA ILE A 107 -14.00 -14.68 5.44
C ILE A 107 -15.38 -14.22 5.01
N ASP A 108 -15.59 -14.07 3.70
CA ASP A 108 -16.90 -13.75 3.18
C ASP A 108 -17.91 -14.85 3.49
N ARG A 109 -19.11 -14.46 3.93
CA ARG A 109 -20.14 -15.43 4.33
C ARG A 109 -20.53 -16.37 3.20
N ALA A 110 -20.60 -15.88 1.97
CA ALA A 110 -20.88 -16.73 0.80
C ALA A 110 -19.83 -17.84 0.63
N LEU A 111 -18.55 -17.52 0.81
CA LEU A 111 -17.46 -18.50 0.78
C LEU A 111 -17.57 -19.47 1.96
N LEU A 112 -17.83 -18.96 3.17
CA LEU A 112 -17.98 -19.79 4.37
C LEU A 112 -19.12 -20.82 4.22
N LEU A 113 -20.28 -20.40 3.67
CA LEU A 113 -21.42 -21.28 3.43
C LEU A 113 -21.13 -22.31 2.35
N ASN A 114 -20.45 -21.94 1.26
CA ASN A 114 -20.04 -22.89 0.23
C ASN A 114 -19.06 -23.94 0.78
N LEU A 115 -18.08 -23.53 1.58
CA LEU A 115 -17.16 -24.46 2.24
C LEU A 115 -17.89 -25.39 3.23
N LEU A 116 -18.89 -24.87 3.96
CA LEU A 116 -19.74 -25.67 4.85
C LEU A 116 -20.55 -26.70 4.06
N HIS A 117 -21.12 -26.28 2.94
CA HIS A 117 -21.93 -27.10 2.05
C HIS A 117 -21.14 -28.29 1.51
N ASP A 118 -19.96 -28.01 0.97
CA ASP A 118 -19.05 -29.04 0.44
C ASP A 118 -18.56 -29.98 1.54
N PHE A 119 -18.37 -29.46 2.76
CA PHE A 119 -18.02 -30.28 3.93
C PHE A 119 -19.13 -31.27 4.31
N TYR A 120 -20.40 -30.88 4.17
CA TYR A 120 -21.55 -31.74 4.45
C TYR A 120 -22.05 -32.54 3.23
N GLY A 121 -21.53 -32.27 2.03
CA GLY A 121 -21.93 -32.95 0.80
C GLY A 121 -23.38 -32.71 0.41
N VAL A 122 -23.95 -31.57 0.81
CA VAL A 122 -25.28 -31.13 0.34
C VAL A 122 -25.12 -30.68 -1.12
N SER A 123 -26.18 -30.60 -1.92
CA SER A 123 -26.10 -30.23 -3.36
C SER A 123 -26.76 -28.89 -3.73
N ASP A 124 -27.56 -28.33 -2.82
CA ASP A 124 -28.18 -27.02 -2.97
C ASP A 124 -27.31 -25.87 -2.43
N THR A 125 -26.54 -25.21 -3.29
CA THR A 125 -26.81 -23.80 -3.60
C THR A 125 -27.36 -22.86 -2.52
N PRO A 126 -26.76 -22.61 -1.34
CA PRO A 126 -27.39 -21.68 -0.40
C PRO A 126 -27.35 -20.26 -0.97
N GLU A 127 -28.51 -19.64 -1.18
CA GLU A 127 -28.59 -18.19 -1.40
C GLU A 127 -28.19 -17.51 -0.08
N ALA A 128 -27.06 -16.81 -0.09
CA ALA A 128 -26.57 -16.12 1.09
C ALA A 128 -27.46 -14.89 1.38
N ASP A 129 -28.47 -15.05 2.24
CA ASP A 129 -29.21 -13.91 2.77
C ASP A 129 -28.37 -13.22 3.86
N ASN A 130 -27.81 -12.06 3.51
CA ASN A 130 -26.99 -11.25 4.40
C ASN A 130 -27.75 -10.74 5.64
N ASN A 131 -29.08 -10.85 5.67
CA ASN A 131 -29.92 -10.37 6.76
C ASN A 131 -30.13 -11.39 7.89
N THR A 132 -29.69 -12.64 7.72
CA THR A 132 -29.81 -13.69 8.74
C THR A 132 -28.60 -13.66 9.69
N GLU A 133 -28.81 -13.86 11.00
CA GLU A 133 -27.70 -13.97 11.97
C GLU A 133 -26.75 -15.13 11.63
N ILE A 134 -25.46 -14.98 11.94
CA ILE A 134 -24.45 -16.02 11.75
C ILE A 134 -24.74 -17.19 12.69
N THR A 135 -24.88 -18.40 12.15
CA THR A 135 -25.19 -19.58 12.96
C THR A 135 -23.99 -20.05 13.80
N GLN A 136 -24.25 -20.82 14.87
CA GLN A 136 -23.18 -21.35 15.72
C GLN A 136 -22.20 -22.26 14.94
N THR A 137 -22.70 -22.98 13.93
CA THR A 137 -21.87 -23.84 13.07
C THR A 137 -20.97 -23.00 12.17
N GLU A 138 -21.48 -21.93 11.56
CA GLU A 138 -20.69 -20.96 10.81
C GLU A 138 -19.56 -20.38 11.66
N LYS A 139 -19.88 -19.91 12.87
CA LYS A 139 -18.89 -19.33 13.79
C LYS A 139 -17.77 -20.31 14.15
N ARG A 140 -18.10 -21.56 14.45
CA ARG A 140 -17.10 -22.60 14.76
C ARG A 140 -16.19 -22.90 13.57
N LEU A 141 -16.76 -22.92 12.35
CA LEU A 141 -15.99 -23.12 11.14
C LEU A 141 -15.04 -21.95 10.89
N GLN A 142 -15.55 -20.73 11.01
CA GLN A 142 -14.77 -19.50 10.88
C GLN A 142 -13.61 -19.45 11.89
N GLU A 143 -13.85 -19.79 13.16
CA GLU A 143 -12.81 -19.89 14.19
C GLU A 143 -11.69 -20.87 13.79
N ARG A 144 -12.08 -22.08 13.35
CA ARG A 144 -11.14 -23.11 12.92
C ARG A 144 -10.36 -22.72 11.65
N LEU A 145 -11.00 -22.04 10.69
CA LEU A 145 -10.34 -21.55 9.49
C LEU A 145 -9.32 -20.48 9.83
N GLY A 146 -9.67 -19.49 10.67
CA GLY A 146 -8.74 -18.46 11.07
C GLY A 146 -7.54 -18.99 11.83
N ASP A 147 -7.74 -19.95 12.73
CA ASP A 147 -6.63 -20.55 13.50
C ASP A 147 -5.57 -21.18 12.60
N GLU A 148 -5.99 -21.89 11.55
CA GLU A 148 -5.08 -22.62 10.68
C GLU A 148 -4.54 -21.74 9.54
N ILE A 149 -5.38 -20.90 8.94
CA ILE A 149 -4.97 -20.00 7.86
C ILE A 149 -3.95 -18.97 8.37
N CYS A 150 -4.18 -18.38 9.54
CA CYS A 150 -3.20 -17.45 10.09
C CYS A 150 -1.83 -18.12 10.32
N LYS A 151 -1.79 -19.41 10.72
CA LYS A 151 -0.53 -20.17 10.89
C LYS A 151 0.16 -20.46 9.56
N ILE A 152 -0.62 -20.71 8.51
CA ILE A 152 -0.09 -20.95 7.17
C ILE A 152 0.62 -19.71 6.63
N PHE A 153 0.09 -18.51 6.89
CA PHE A 153 0.66 -17.26 6.38
C PHE A 153 1.74 -16.65 7.29
N LEU A 154 1.67 -16.86 8.61
CA LEU A 154 2.68 -16.40 9.57
C LEU A 154 3.72 -17.49 9.88
N THR A 155 4.40 -17.97 8.83
CA THR A 155 5.55 -18.87 9.03
C THR A 155 6.75 -18.10 9.59
N PRO A 156 7.71 -18.79 10.24
CA PRO A 156 8.95 -18.15 10.70
C PRO A 156 9.73 -17.48 9.57
N GLU A 157 9.62 -17.99 8.34
CA GLU A 157 10.24 -17.43 7.13
C GLU A 157 9.66 -16.06 6.77
N VAL A 158 8.39 -15.82 7.08
CA VAL A 158 7.68 -14.57 6.82
C VAL A 158 7.84 -13.59 7.97
N ALA A 159 7.69 -14.08 9.20
CA ALA A 159 7.70 -13.25 10.40
C ALA A 159 9.11 -13.01 10.99
N GLY A 160 10.13 -13.69 10.46
CA GLY A 160 11.51 -13.70 10.97
C GLY A 160 11.73 -14.48 12.26
N GLN A 161 10.66 -14.87 12.95
CA GLN A 161 10.70 -15.64 14.19
C GLN A 161 9.43 -16.50 14.34
N PRO A 162 9.49 -17.60 15.11
CA PRO A 162 8.31 -18.39 15.41
C PRO A 162 7.32 -17.57 16.25
N LEU A 163 6.13 -17.31 15.69
CA LEU A 163 5.04 -16.62 16.36
C LEU A 163 3.99 -17.62 16.83
N SER A 164 3.66 -17.58 18.12
CA SER A 164 2.48 -18.24 18.66
C SER A 164 1.31 -17.28 18.65
N MET A 165 0.16 -17.72 18.15
CA MET A 165 -1.05 -16.93 18.08
C MET A 165 -2.07 -17.39 19.10
N THR A 166 -2.64 -16.45 19.82
CA THR A 166 -3.74 -16.69 20.76
C THR A 166 -4.97 -15.90 20.32
N PRO A 167 -6.15 -16.52 20.24
CA PRO A 167 -7.38 -15.80 19.93
C PRO A 167 -7.68 -14.82 21.05
N VAL A 168 -8.06 -13.61 20.68
CA VAL A 168 -8.41 -12.54 21.61
C VAL A 168 -9.89 -12.27 21.51
N HIS A 169 -10.59 -12.47 22.63
CA HIS A 169 -12.01 -12.16 22.75
C HIS A 169 -12.19 -10.77 23.34
N ASN A 170 -13.24 -10.06 22.91
CA ASN A 170 -13.65 -8.74 23.43
C ASN A 170 -12.63 -7.59 23.31
N GLN A 171 -11.64 -7.67 22.42
CA GLN A 171 -10.84 -6.50 22.07
C GLN A 171 -11.34 -5.84 20.79
N GLN A 172 -11.57 -4.53 20.85
CA GLN A 172 -11.88 -3.74 19.65
C GLN A 172 -10.56 -3.25 19.05
N HIS A 173 -10.20 -3.79 17.88
CA HIS A 173 -9.12 -3.27 17.05
C HIS A 173 -9.68 -2.95 15.68
N SER A 174 -9.40 -1.75 15.18
CA SER A 174 -9.92 -1.29 13.89
C SER A 174 -8.87 -0.74 12.94
N HIS A 175 -7.68 -0.37 13.42
CA HIS A 175 -6.64 0.24 12.59
C HIS A 175 -5.65 -0.81 12.11
N TRP A 176 -5.76 -1.25 10.86
CA TRP A 176 -4.87 -2.25 10.25
C TRP A 176 -3.90 -1.57 9.31
N ALA A 177 -2.62 -1.91 9.40
CA ALA A 177 -1.57 -1.31 8.60
C ALA A 177 -1.51 -1.92 7.19
N TRP A 178 -1.83 -3.21 7.10
CA TRP A 178 -1.73 -3.96 5.87
C TRP A 178 -2.74 -5.10 5.83
N CYS A 179 -3.27 -5.37 4.65
CA CYS A 179 -4.27 -6.41 4.41
C CYS A 179 -3.84 -7.30 3.25
N LEU A 180 -4.01 -8.60 3.44
CA LEU A 180 -3.77 -9.64 2.44
C LEU A 180 -5.10 -10.36 2.20
N SER A 181 -5.64 -10.20 1.00
CA SER A 181 -6.89 -10.85 0.58
C SER A 181 -6.60 -11.87 -0.52
N PHE A 182 -7.20 -13.06 -0.44
CA PHE A 182 -6.96 -14.11 -1.42
C PHE A 182 -8.22 -14.93 -1.72
N ARG A 183 -8.26 -15.49 -2.93
CA ARG A 183 -9.32 -16.41 -3.37
C ARG A 183 -8.85 -17.83 -3.48
N LEU A 184 -9.80 -18.74 -3.32
CA LEU A 184 -9.64 -20.17 -3.50
C LEU A 184 -10.14 -20.60 -4.88
N ARG A 185 -9.38 -21.43 -5.59
CA ARG A 185 -9.79 -22.01 -6.89
C ARG A 185 -11.02 -22.89 -6.69
N GLY A 186 -12.02 -22.73 -7.55
CA GLY A 186 -13.32 -23.39 -7.40
C GLY A 186 -14.35 -22.59 -6.59
N TYR A 187 -13.94 -21.52 -5.91
CA TYR A 187 -14.84 -20.61 -5.20
C TYR A 187 -14.67 -19.18 -5.72
N PRO A 188 -15.31 -18.83 -6.85
CA PRO A 188 -15.19 -17.50 -7.43
C PRO A 188 -15.91 -16.42 -6.62
N GLN A 189 -16.83 -16.82 -5.74
CA GLN A 189 -17.65 -15.95 -4.90
C GLN A 189 -17.08 -15.89 -3.48
N GLY A 190 -16.33 -14.83 -3.21
CA GLY A 190 -15.85 -14.48 -1.87
C GLY A 190 -14.35 -14.67 -1.66
N ASP A 191 -13.81 -13.81 -0.80
CA ASP A 191 -12.39 -13.72 -0.49
C ASP A 191 -12.15 -14.06 0.99
N ILE A 192 -10.93 -14.49 1.30
CA ILE A 192 -10.42 -14.59 2.67
C ILE A 192 -9.44 -13.43 2.87
N THR A 193 -9.59 -12.69 3.96
CA THR A 193 -8.76 -11.53 4.27
C THR A 193 -8.06 -11.68 5.62
N LEU A 194 -6.74 -11.53 5.59
CA LEU A 194 -5.87 -11.38 6.76
C LEU A 194 -5.49 -9.91 6.92
N ARG A 195 -5.58 -9.39 8.14
CA ARG A 195 -5.19 -8.00 8.43
C ARG A 195 -4.14 -7.94 9.52
N PHE A 196 -3.12 -7.12 9.31
CA PHE A 196 -1.95 -7.03 10.15
C PHE A 196 -1.87 -5.64 10.74
N ASP A 197 -1.58 -5.54 12.04
CA ASP A 197 -1.36 -4.25 12.70
C ASP A 197 0.05 -3.71 12.45
N HIS A 198 0.28 -2.45 12.86
CA HIS A 198 1.55 -1.76 12.65
C HIS A 198 2.74 -2.49 13.31
N PRO A 199 2.68 -2.91 14.58
CA PRO A 199 3.76 -3.66 15.23
C PRO A 199 4.17 -4.93 14.48
N LEU A 200 3.20 -5.72 14.03
CA LEU A 200 3.48 -6.97 13.31
C LEU A 200 4.13 -6.70 11.94
N ILE A 201 3.66 -5.69 11.21
CA ILE A 201 4.27 -5.30 9.94
C ILE A 201 5.68 -4.75 10.13
N ASP A 202 5.92 -3.95 11.17
CA ASP A 202 7.25 -3.43 11.48
C ASP A 202 8.25 -4.56 11.78
N GLN A 203 7.81 -5.66 12.38
CA GLN A 203 8.65 -6.84 12.58
C GLN A 203 8.95 -7.59 11.26
N ILE A 204 7.97 -7.75 10.39
CA ILE A 204 8.19 -8.37 9.07
C ILE A 204 9.18 -7.50 8.26
N LEU A 205 9.00 -6.18 8.31
CA LEU A 205 9.89 -5.22 7.65
C LEU A 205 11.30 -5.19 8.24
N SER A 206 11.46 -5.37 9.56
CA SER A 206 12.78 -5.43 10.18
C SER A 206 13.54 -6.70 9.79
N THR A 207 12.84 -7.82 9.65
CA THR A 207 13.41 -9.07 9.10
C THR A 207 13.91 -8.86 7.68
N LEU A 208 13.11 -8.21 6.84
CA LEU A 208 13.50 -7.86 5.47
C LEU A 208 14.71 -6.93 5.39
N ARG A 209 14.88 -6.02 6.36
CA ARG A 209 16.07 -5.18 6.47
C ARG A 209 17.29 -6.01 6.82
N ASN A 210 17.19 -6.91 7.81
CA ASN A 210 18.30 -7.77 8.22
C ASN A 210 18.75 -8.72 7.10
N ASP A 211 17.81 -9.29 6.33
CA ASP A 211 18.13 -10.11 5.16
C ASP A 211 18.85 -9.28 4.07
N THR A 212 18.46 -8.01 3.91
CA THR A 212 19.13 -7.10 2.99
C THR A 212 20.54 -6.75 3.51
N GLU A 213 20.71 -6.44 4.79
CA GLU A 213 22.01 -6.12 5.39
C GLU A 213 22.97 -7.31 5.40
N GLN A 214 22.46 -8.54 5.50
CA GLN A 214 23.27 -9.76 5.43
C GLN A 214 23.58 -10.20 4.00
N ALA A 215 22.66 -10.01 3.04
CA ALA A 215 22.90 -10.29 1.63
C ALA A 215 23.72 -9.18 0.93
N GLU A 216 23.67 -7.95 1.46
CA GLU A 216 24.33 -6.77 0.95
C GLU A 216 25.25 -6.15 2.01
N GLN A 217 26.35 -6.82 2.30
CA GLN A 217 27.63 -6.13 2.47
C GLN A 217 28.13 -5.53 1.13
N THR A 218 27.25 -5.23 0.18
CA THR A 218 27.54 -4.20 -0.81
C THR A 218 27.45 -2.89 -0.07
N THR A 219 28.61 -2.38 0.31
CA THR A 219 28.85 -0.97 0.58
C THR A 219 27.98 -0.13 -0.35
N PHE A 220 26.83 0.34 0.13
CA PHE A 220 26.18 1.51 -0.45
C PHE A 220 27.15 2.65 -0.21
N SER A 221 28.11 2.80 -1.13
CA SER A 221 28.95 3.98 -1.17
C SER A 221 28.00 5.17 -1.20
N GLU A 222 28.23 6.18 -0.36
CA GLU A 222 27.47 7.43 -0.37
C GLU A 222 27.31 7.98 -1.79
N ALA A 223 28.29 7.74 -2.67
CA ALA A 223 28.24 8.11 -4.08
C ALA A 223 27.12 7.41 -4.88
N CYS A 224 26.79 6.15 -4.57
CA CYS A 224 25.71 5.41 -5.22
C CYS A 224 24.34 5.95 -4.78
N LEU A 225 24.16 6.16 -3.48
CA LEU A 225 22.94 6.70 -2.88
C LEU A 225 22.68 8.14 -3.38
N GLU A 226 23.70 8.99 -3.39
CA GLU A 226 23.68 10.31 -4.02
C GLU A 226 23.26 10.23 -5.49
N SER A 227 23.81 9.28 -6.24
CA SER A 227 23.48 9.13 -7.67
C SER A 227 22.05 8.66 -7.90
N GLN A 228 21.48 7.87 -6.99
CA GLN A 228 20.10 7.39 -7.09
C GLN A 228 19.10 8.46 -6.64
N LEU A 229 19.38 9.18 -5.54
CA LEU A 229 18.57 10.31 -5.08
C LEU A 229 18.53 11.43 -6.14
N ARG A 230 19.65 11.71 -6.81
CA ARG A 230 19.70 12.68 -7.92
C ARG A 230 18.93 12.26 -9.17
N ARG A 231 18.61 10.97 -9.31
CA ARG A 231 17.84 10.42 -10.45
C ARG A 231 16.37 10.27 -10.14
N LEU A 232 15.94 10.47 -8.89
CA LEU A 232 14.54 10.40 -8.51
C LEU A 232 13.82 11.63 -9.09
N PRO A 233 12.85 11.46 -10.00
CA PRO A 233 12.06 12.60 -10.46
C PRO A 233 11.13 13.03 -9.33
N PHE A 234 11.37 14.21 -8.77
CA PHE A 234 10.48 14.86 -7.83
C PHE A 234 10.03 16.20 -8.42
N THR A 235 8.75 16.53 -8.25
CA THR A 235 8.17 17.79 -8.72
C THR A 235 7.87 18.65 -7.52
N LEU A 236 8.48 19.84 -7.48
CA LEU A 236 8.18 20.85 -6.47
C LEU A 236 7.23 21.88 -7.07
N ASN A 237 6.15 22.15 -6.36
CA ASN A 237 5.20 23.19 -6.70
C ASN A 237 5.33 24.34 -5.69
N ALA A 238 5.28 25.58 -6.15
CA ALA A 238 5.26 26.74 -5.28
C ALA A 238 4.16 27.69 -5.76
N GLN A 239 3.22 28.01 -4.88
CA GLN A 239 2.16 28.96 -5.20
C GLN A 239 2.67 30.38 -4.97
N LEU A 240 3.05 31.07 -6.05
CA LEU A 240 3.65 32.40 -5.99
C LEU A 240 2.64 33.49 -5.59
N VAL A 241 1.39 33.32 -6.01
CA VAL A 241 0.31 34.31 -5.86
C VAL A 241 -1.00 33.58 -5.70
N CYS A 242 -1.82 34.05 -4.77
CA CYS A 242 -3.25 33.79 -4.75
C CYS A 242 -3.98 35.14 -4.70
N MET A 243 -4.90 35.40 -5.63
CA MET A 243 -5.70 36.62 -5.64
C MET A 243 -7.16 36.25 -5.36
N GLU A 244 -7.67 36.67 -4.21
CA GLU A 244 -9.09 36.60 -3.91
C GLU A 244 -9.83 37.72 -4.64
N THR A 245 -10.81 37.38 -5.46
CA THR A 245 -11.62 38.35 -6.21
C THR A 245 -13.11 37.99 -6.13
N THR A 246 -13.97 38.98 -6.25
CA THR A 246 -15.41 38.74 -6.29
C THR A 246 -15.84 38.28 -7.68
N LEU A 247 -16.90 37.47 -7.74
CA LEU A 247 -17.45 36.97 -9.01
C LEU A 247 -17.85 38.12 -9.95
N GLU A 248 -18.43 39.19 -9.42
CA GLU A 248 -18.80 40.39 -10.21
C GLU A 248 -17.59 41.04 -10.88
N LYS A 249 -16.45 41.13 -10.17
CA LYS A 249 -15.22 41.71 -10.70
C LYS A 249 -14.59 40.78 -11.74
N LEU A 250 -14.62 39.47 -11.51
CA LEU A 250 -14.16 38.46 -12.46
C LEU A 250 -14.96 38.52 -13.78
N LEU A 251 -16.28 38.66 -13.69
CA LEU A 251 -17.17 38.73 -14.87
C LEU A 251 -17.03 40.01 -15.69
N ARG A 252 -16.47 41.06 -15.11
CA ARG A 252 -16.24 42.36 -15.77
C ARG A 252 -14.86 42.49 -16.42
N LEU A 253 -13.96 41.52 -16.21
CA LEU A 253 -12.62 41.56 -16.79
C LEU A 253 -12.69 41.51 -18.32
N GLN A 254 -11.97 42.42 -18.96
CA GLN A 254 -11.79 42.45 -20.40
C GLN A 254 -10.34 42.11 -20.76
N VAL A 255 -10.13 41.74 -22.03
CA VAL A 255 -8.78 41.64 -22.59
C VAL A 255 -8.11 43.01 -22.43
N ASP A 256 -6.87 43.03 -21.94
CA ASP A 256 -6.06 44.22 -21.59
C ASP A 256 -6.28 44.82 -20.19
N ASP A 257 -7.14 44.24 -19.35
CA ASP A 257 -7.21 44.64 -17.93
C ASP A 257 -5.95 44.22 -17.15
N VAL A 258 -5.36 45.17 -16.41
CA VAL A 258 -4.19 44.92 -15.56
C VAL A 258 -4.64 44.50 -14.16
N LEU A 259 -4.31 43.26 -13.78
CA LEU A 259 -4.56 42.75 -12.43
C LEU A 259 -3.39 43.12 -11.50
N PRO A 260 -3.63 43.82 -10.38
CA PRO A 260 -2.59 44.07 -9.39
C PRO A 260 -2.29 42.76 -8.67
N VAL A 261 -1.13 42.19 -9.00
CA VAL A 261 -0.64 40.95 -8.41
C VAL A 261 0.57 41.28 -7.54
N PHE A 262 0.49 40.91 -6.26
CA PHE A 262 1.62 41.00 -5.33
C PHE A 262 2.19 39.61 -5.12
N LEU A 263 3.49 39.45 -5.39
CA LEU A 263 4.20 38.21 -5.08
C LEU A 263 4.39 38.11 -3.57
N ASN A 264 4.10 36.93 -3.03
CA ASN A 264 4.40 36.66 -1.62
C ASN A 264 5.92 36.59 -1.44
N GLU A 265 6.45 37.28 -0.43
CA GLU A 265 7.89 37.24 -0.15
C GLU A 265 8.35 35.83 0.21
N SER A 266 7.52 35.09 0.96
CA SER A 266 7.74 33.69 1.34
C SER A 266 6.57 32.84 0.86
N VAL A 267 6.87 31.73 0.18
CA VAL A 267 5.89 30.80 -0.39
C VAL A 267 6.12 29.39 0.14
N PRO A 268 5.05 28.64 0.45
CA PRO A 268 5.19 27.22 0.73
C PRO A 268 5.57 26.49 -0.56
N VAL A 269 6.56 25.60 -0.45
CA VAL A 269 6.96 24.69 -1.51
C VAL A 269 6.40 23.33 -1.18
N THR A 270 5.56 22.80 -2.07
CA THR A 270 4.85 21.54 -1.89
C THR A 270 5.34 20.45 -2.83
N SER A 271 5.15 19.21 -2.43
CA SER A 271 5.23 18.04 -3.31
C SER A 271 3.92 17.27 -3.18
N GLY A 272 3.12 17.26 -4.25
CA GLY A 272 1.71 16.87 -4.14
C GLY A 272 0.94 17.85 -3.25
N ASP A 273 0.26 17.33 -2.23
CA ASP A 273 -0.59 18.10 -1.31
C ASP A 273 0.12 18.51 0.00
N GLU A 274 1.39 18.10 0.18
CA GLU A 274 2.14 18.37 1.41
C GLU A 274 3.15 19.50 1.25
N VAL A 275 3.24 20.37 2.26
CA VAL A 275 4.23 21.45 2.35
C VAL A 275 5.55 20.87 2.87
N LEU A 276 6.61 21.00 2.07
CA LEU A 276 7.95 20.53 2.43
C LEU A 276 8.73 21.58 3.23
N PHE A 277 8.74 22.82 2.75
CA PHE A 277 9.43 23.95 3.38
C PHE A 277 8.87 25.27 2.84
N HIS A 278 9.24 26.38 3.48
CA HIS A 278 9.00 27.71 2.95
C HIS A 278 10.25 28.25 2.26
N ALA A 279 10.08 28.92 1.13
CA ALA A 279 11.17 29.57 0.41
C ALA A 279 10.82 31.00 0.05
N LYS A 280 11.83 31.85 0.07
CA LYS A 280 11.72 33.23 -0.38
C LYS A 280 11.77 33.30 -1.91
N VAL A 281 10.86 34.04 -2.50
CA VAL A 281 10.87 34.29 -3.95
C VAL A 281 11.79 35.49 -4.22
N SER A 282 12.83 35.28 -5.03
CA SER A 282 13.72 36.35 -5.49
C SER A 282 13.90 36.31 -7.00
N GLU A 283 14.33 37.42 -7.57
CA GLU A 283 14.67 37.50 -8.99
C GLU A 283 16.17 37.33 -9.19
N HIS A 284 16.56 36.42 -10.07
CA HIS A 284 17.95 36.22 -10.48
C HIS A 284 18.02 36.10 -12.01
N GLN A 285 18.68 37.08 -12.65
CA GLN A 285 18.85 37.15 -14.12
C GLN A 285 17.52 37.09 -14.91
N GLY A 286 16.49 37.81 -14.44
CA GLY A 286 15.18 37.84 -15.10
C GLY A 286 14.35 36.57 -14.89
N GLN A 287 14.75 35.68 -13.99
CA GLN A 287 14.01 34.49 -13.61
C GLN A 287 13.65 34.55 -12.13
N LEU A 288 12.44 34.12 -11.78
CA LEU A 288 12.05 33.91 -10.40
C LEU A 288 12.71 32.63 -9.89
N VAL A 289 13.42 32.75 -8.78
CA VAL A 289 14.09 31.65 -8.11
C VAL A 289 13.62 31.56 -6.67
N LEU A 290 13.53 30.33 -6.18
CA LEU A 290 13.33 30.05 -4.77
C LEU A 290 14.69 30.13 -4.07
N SER A 291 14.75 30.94 -3.02
CA SER A 291 15.96 31.29 -2.25
C SER A 291 15.64 31.25 -0.77
N GLU A 292 16.65 31.12 0.10
CA GLU A 292 16.48 31.11 1.57
C GLU A 292 15.44 30.07 2.05
N PHE A 293 15.90 28.83 2.24
CA PHE A 293 15.07 27.75 2.77
C PHE A 293 14.78 27.98 4.26
N ILE A 294 13.50 28.13 4.60
CA ILE A 294 13.02 28.31 5.97
C ILE A 294 12.38 26.98 6.39
N ASP A 295 13.13 26.20 7.16
CA ASP A 295 12.63 24.95 7.74
C ASP A 295 11.82 25.24 9.00
N HIS A 296 10.60 24.69 9.07
CA HIS A 296 9.80 24.64 10.29
C HIS A 296 10.08 23.36 11.08
N TYR A 297 11.35 23.04 11.33
CA TYR A 297 11.74 22.05 12.33
C TYR A 297 12.30 22.76 13.57
N THR A 298 11.40 23.31 14.38
CA THR A 298 11.67 23.59 15.78
C THR A 298 10.80 22.66 16.62
N GLY A 299 11.39 21.59 17.14
CA GLY A 299 10.74 20.59 17.99
C GLY A 299 11.41 19.24 17.92
#